data_AF-A0A183MC82-F1
#
_entry.id   AF-A0A183MC82-F1
#
_cell.length_a   1.000
_cell.length_b   1.000
_cell.length_c   1.000
_cell.angle_alpha   90.00
_cell.angle_beta   90.00
_cell.angle_gamma   90.00
#
_symmetry.space_group_name_H-M   'P 1'
#
loop_
_entity.id
_entity.type
_entity.pdbx_description
1 polymer ?
#
loop_
_entity_poly.entity_id
_entity_poly.type
_entity_poly.pdbx_seq_one_letter_code
_entity_poly.pdbx_strand_id
1 'polypeptide(L)'
;EHNRNDHLFSLAQLGRSDDIVESAKHLENYPDYIDKAVLLYHKAGKINRAIELAINNHQFDALQIIISSLNDEQLDSVMLKKCSEFFIQNNQFDRAVEILAAGKQVIS
;
A
#
# COMPACT_ATOMS: atom_id res chain seq x y z
N GLU A 1 15.31 -17.00 -9.53
CA GLU A 1 14.49 -16.84 -8.29
C GLU A 1 13.16 -16.14 -8.54
N HIS A 2 13.05 -15.28 -9.56
CA HIS A 2 11.81 -14.57 -9.90
C HIS A 2 10.54 -15.46 -9.97
N ASN A 3 10.58 -16.54 -10.76
CA ASN A 3 9.46 -17.48 -10.90
C ASN A 3 8.95 -18.07 -9.56
N ARG A 4 9.82 -18.23 -8.55
CA ARG A 4 9.43 -18.79 -7.25
C ARG A 4 8.65 -17.76 -6.43
N ASN A 5 9.10 -16.50 -6.46
CA ASN A 5 8.46 -15.40 -5.75
C ASN A 5 7.12 -15.00 -6.40
N ASP A 6 7.04 -15.09 -7.74
CA ASP A 6 5.78 -14.92 -8.46
C ASP A 6 4.77 -16.00 -8.10
N HIS A 7 5.20 -17.27 -8.05
CA HIS A 7 4.34 -18.35 -7.62
C HIS A 7 3.91 -18.20 -6.15
N LEU A 8 4.82 -17.79 -5.27
CA LEU A 8 4.51 -17.48 -3.87
C LEU A 8 3.45 -16.38 -3.76
N PHE A 9 3.58 -15.29 -4.53
CA PHE A 9 2.59 -14.22 -4.55
C PHE A 9 1.21 -14.72 -4.99
N SER A 10 1.15 -15.52 -6.07
CA SER A 10 -0.12 -16.11 -6.54
C SER A 10 -0.74 -17.07 -5.52
N LEU A 11 0.07 -17.89 -4.84
CA LEU A 11 -0.41 -18.81 -3.81
C LEU A 11 -0.91 -18.06 -2.57
N ALA A 12 -0.16 -17.05 -2.12
CA ALA A 12 -0.51 -16.23 -0.97
C ALA A 12 -1.90 -15.62 -1.14
N GLN A 13 -2.21 -15.11 -2.33
CA GLN A 13 -3.53 -14.54 -2.63
C GLN A 13 -4.71 -15.50 -2.43
N LEU A 14 -4.49 -16.82 -2.43
CA LEU A 14 -5.51 -17.85 -2.21
C LEU A 14 -5.50 -18.39 -0.76
N GLY A 15 -4.48 -18.04 0.02
CA GLY A 15 -4.26 -18.51 1.39
C GLY A 15 -5.03 -17.70 2.44
N ARG A 16 -4.76 -18.01 3.71
CA ARG A 16 -5.32 -17.26 4.85
C ARG A 16 -4.55 -15.97 5.07
N SER A 17 -5.11 -15.04 5.86
CA SER A 17 -4.46 -13.76 6.17
C SER A 17 -3.04 -13.95 6.75
N ASP A 18 -2.83 -14.96 7.60
CA ASP A 18 -1.51 -15.27 8.15
C ASP A 18 -0.49 -15.69 7.06
N ASP A 19 -0.91 -16.53 6.10
CA ASP A 19 -0.07 -16.96 4.98
C ASP A 19 0.25 -15.80 4.02
N ILE A 20 -0.72 -14.91 3.81
CA ILE A 20 -0.56 -13.68 3.02
C ILE A 20 0.50 -12.78 3.66
N VAL A 21 0.41 -12.56 4.97
CA VAL A 21 1.35 -11.72 5.72
C VAL A 21 2.74 -12.31 5.68
N GLU A 22 2.89 -13.62 5.87
CA GLU A 22 4.20 -14.26 5.86
C GLU A 22 4.85 -14.21 4.46
N SER A 23 4.03 -14.40 3.41
CA SER A 23 4.49 -14.24 2.03
C SER A 23 4.89 -12.79 1.73
N ALA A 24 4.14 -11.81 2.23
CA ALA A 24 4.48 -10.39 2.08
C ALA A 24 5.81 -10.05 2.75
N LYS A 25 6.05 -10.53 3.97
CA LYS A 25 7.35 -10.38 4.67
C LYS A 25 8.51 -11.02 3.92
N HIS A 26 8.26 -12.11 3.22
CA HIS A 26 9.31 -12.72 2.40
C HIS A 26 9.63 -11.83 1.20
N LEU A 27 8.59 -11.39 0.48
CA LEU A 27 8.70 -10.57 -0.73
C LEU A 27 9.26 -9.17 -0.46
N GLU A 28 9.03 -8.58 0.72
CA GLU A 28 9.55 -7.25 1.06
C GLU A 28 11.10 -7.19 1.13
N ASN A 29 11.78 -8.34 1.17
CA ASN A 29 13.25 -8.40 1.09
C ASN A 29 13.78 -8.28 -0.34
N TYR A 30 12.91 -8.33 -1.35
CA TYR A 30 13.28 -8.30 -2.76
C TYR A 30 12.78 -6.99 -3.40
N PRO A 31 13.68 -6.10 -3.87
CA PRO A 31 13.30 -4.81 -4.47
C PRO A 31 12.30 -4.95 -5.64
N ASP A 32 12.42 -6.01 -6.44
CA ASP A 32 11.54 -6.26 -7.59
C ASP A 32 10.14 -6.77 -7.23
N TYR A 33 9.88 -7.04 -5.93
CA TYR A 33 8.62 -7.59 -5.43
C TYR A 33 7.99 -6.72 -4.34
N ILE A 34 8.51 -5.51 -4.11
CA ILE A 34 7.98 -4.63 -3.07
C ILE A 34 6.53 -4.24 -3.38
N ASP A 35 6.23 -3.92 -4.64
CA ASP A 35 4.88 -3.64 -5.13
C ASP A 35 3.90 -4.78 -4.75
N LYS A 36 4.31 -6.03 -4.96
CA LYS A 36 3.54 -7.23 -4.61
C LYS A 36 3.42 -7.42 -3.11
N ALA A 37 4.47 -7.18 -2.35
CA ALA A 37 4.44 -7.24 -0.88
C ALA A 37 3.43 -6.23 -0.32
N VAL A 38 3.44 -5.00 -0.84
CA VAL A 38 2.49 -3.94 -0.51
C VAL A 38 1.04 -4.39 -0.78
N LEU A 39 0.77 -4.98 -1.96
CA LEU A 39 -0.54 -5.51 -2.31
C LEU A 39 -1.00 -6.68 -1.41
N LEU A 40 -0.09 -7.57 -1.01
CA LEU A 40 -0.42 -8.66 -0.08
C LEU A 40 -0.77 -8.11 1.31
N TYR A 41 -0.02 -7.13 1.83
CA TYR A 41 -0.36 -6.51 3.11
C TYR A 41 -1.73 -5.83 3.07
N HIS A 42 -2.05 -5.15 1.97
CA HIS A 42 -3.38 -4.61 1.75
C HIS A 42 -4.45 -5.70 1.80
N LYS A 43 -4.26 -6.81 1.06
CA LYS A 43 -5.19 -7.94 1.03
C LYS A 43 -5.36 -8.64 2.39
N ALA A 44 -4.32 -8.67 3.21
CA ALA A 44 -4.37 -9.19 4.58
C ALA A 44 -5.07 -8.24 5.58
N GLY A 45 -5.50 -7.05 5.16
CA GLY A 45 -6.05 -6.01 6.04
C GLY A 45 -4.98 -5.31 6.88
N LYS A 46 -3.69 -5.43 6.53
CA LYS A 46 -2.57 -4.76 7.21
C LYS A 46 -2.25 -3.43 6.52
N ILE A 47 -3.24 -2.54 6.48
CA ILE A 47 -3.19 -1.25 5.77
C ILE A 47 -1.99 -0.41 6.19
N ASN A 48 -1.78 -0.23 7.50
CA ASN A 48 -0.69 0.59 8.04
C ASN A 48 0.68 0.11 7.53
N ARG A 49 0.90 -1.21 7.53
CA ARG A 49 2.14 -1.81 7.06
C ARG A 49 2.31 -1.65 5.55
N ALA A 50 1.23 -1.81 4.78
CA ALA A 50 1.24 -1.63 3.34
C ALA A 50 1.65 -0.19 2.96
N ILE A 51 1.05 0.80 3.63
CA ILE A 51 1.37 2.22 3.45
C ILE A 51 2.82 2.52 3.83
N GLU A 52 3.27 2.07 4.99
CA GLU A 52 4.66 2.28 5.43
C GLU A 52 5.66 1.69 4.45
N LEU A 53 5.43 0.45 4.01
CA LEU A 53 6.31 -0.22 3.06
C LEU A 53 6.35 0.52 1.72
N ALA A 54 5.19 1.01 1.25
CA ALA A 54 5.10 1.76 0.02
C ALA A 54 5.85 3.10 0.10
N ILE A 55 5.67 3.85 1.19
CA ILE A 55 6.38 5.11 1.44
C ILE A 55 7.91 4.88 1.50
N ASN A 56 8.35 3.90 2.29
CA ASN A 56 9.78 3.63 2.49
C ASN A 56 10.50 3.23 1.20
N ASN A 57 9.79 2.59 0.27
CA ASN A 57 10.33 2.13 -1.02
C ASN A 57 9.88 2.97 -2.22
N HIS A 58 9.32 4.16 -1.98
CA HIS A 58 8.86 5.09 -3.01
C HIS A 58 7.90 4.46 -4.03
N GLN A 59 7.01 3.58 -3.57
CA GLN A 59 6.00 2.91 -4.38
C GLN A 59 4.75 3.78 -4.51
N PHE A 60 4.83 4.80 -5.36
CA PHE A 60 3.77 5.79 -5.54
C PHE A 60 2.45 5.19 -6.06
N ASP A 61 2.52 4.28 -7.04
CA ASP A 61 1.33 3.67 -7.65
C ASP A 61 0.64 2.70 -6.68
N ALA A 62 1.41 1.85 -6.00
CA ALA A 62 0.87 0.94 -5.01
C ALA A 62 0.23 1.68 -3.83
N LEU A 63 0.86 2.77 -3.37
CA LEU A 63 0.31 3.62 -2.31
C LEU A 63 -1.02 4.26 -2.73
N GLN A 64 -1.10 4.78 -3.96
CA GLN A 64 -2.33 5.37 -4.49
C GLN A 64 -3.47 4.34 -4.54
N ILE A 65 -3.19 3.13 -5.04
CA ILE A 65 -4.19 2.05 -5.12
C ILE A 65 -4.72 1.72 -3.73
N ILE A 66 -3.84 1.59 -2.74
CA ILE A 66 -4.24 1.30 -1.36
C ILE A 66 -5.15 2.41 -0.83
N ILE A 67 -4.72 3.66 -0.91
CA ILE A 67 -5.49 4.79 -0.37
C ILE A 67 -6.85 4.87 -1.05
N SER A 68 -6.91 4.70 -2.37
CA SER A 68 -8.15 4.72 -3.14
C SER A 68 -9.08 3.53 -2.88
N SER A 69 -8.56 2.41 -2.34
CA SER A 69 -9.39 1.26 -1.93
C SER A 69 -9.82 1.27 -0.47
N LEU A 70 -9.34 2.23 0.33
CA LEU A 70 -9.79 2.41 1.70
C LEU A 70 -11.12 3.16 1.72
N ASN A 71 -11.98 2.75 2.65
CA ASN A 71 -13.22 3.43 2.94
C ASN A 71 -13.00 4.53 3.98
N ASP A 72 -13.97 5.43 4.12
CA ASP A 72 -13.95 6.56 5.06
C ASP A 72 -13.64 6.16 6.52
N GLU A 73 -14.07 4.97 6.96
CA GLU A 73 -13.80 4.44 8.30
C GLU A 73 -12.35 3.94 8.49
N GLN A 74 -11.63 3.66 7.40
CA GLN A 74 -10.24 3.19 7.41
C GLN A 74 -9.24 4.31 7.11
N LEU A 75 -9.72 5.41 6.50
CA LEU A 75 -8.92 6.57 6.15
C LEU A 75 -8.87 7.57 7.31
N ASP A 76 -7.97 7.30 8.25
CA ASP A 76 -7.68 8.27 9.31
C ASP A 76 -7.06 9.55 8.73
N SER A 77 -7.51 10.70 9.23
CA SER A 77 -6.97 12.03 8.87
C SER A 77 -5.44 12.11 8.97
N VAL A 78 -4.85 11.37 9.92
CA VAL A 78 -3.39 11.27 10.11
C VAL A 78 -2.71 10.54 8.95
N MET A 79 -3.29 9.45 8.43
CA MET A 79 -2.72 8.71 7.29
C MET A 79 -2.84 9.48 6.00
N LEU A 80 -3.99 10.11 5.75
CA LEU A 80 -4.21 11.01 4.61
C LEU A 80 -3.16 12.12 4.57
N LYS A 81 -2.90 12.75 5.72
CA LYS A 81 -1.89 13.79 5.84
C LYS A 81 -0.48 13.23 5.56
N LYS A 82 -0.11 12.10 6.16
CA LYS A 82 1.20 11.47 5.94
C LYS A 82 1.43 11.10 4.46
N CYS A 83 0.42 10.56 3.79
CA CYS A 83 0.51 10.19 2.39
C CYS A 83 0.60 11.42 1.48
N SER A 84 -0.26 12.43 1.70
CA SER A 84 -0.21 13.68 0.93
C SER A 84 1.10 14.44 1.10
N GLU A 85 1.63 14.53 2.32
CA GLU A 85 2.96 15.11 2.60
C GLU A 85 4.06 14.35 1.86
N PHE A 86 4.00 13.01 1.84
CA PHE A 86 4.95 12.19 1.09
C PHE A 86 4.91 12.51 -0.42
N PHE A 87 3.73 12.59 -1.02
CA PHE A 87 3.61 12.95 -2.44
C PHE A 87 4.10 14.37 -2.71
N ILE A 88 3.78 15.35 -1.85
CA ILE A 88 4.26 16.73 -1.96
C ILE A 88 5.80 16.79 -1.91
N GLN A 89 6.42 16.10 -0.95
CA GLN A 89 7.89 16.06 -0.80
C GLN A 89 8.59 15.44 -2.02
N ASN A 90 7.89 14.57 -2.76
CA ASN A 90 8.40 13.92 -3.96
C ASN A 90 7.97 14.61 -5.27
N ASN A 91 7.48 15.86 -5.21
CA ASN A 91 6.97 16.64 -6.35
C ASN A 91 5.79 15.99 -7.09
N GLN A 92 5.05 15.09 -6.43
CA GLN A 92 3.86 14.42 -6.96
C GLN A 92 2.59 15.20 -6.53
N PHE A 93 2.51 16.48 -6.91
CA PHE A 93 1.44 17.37 -6.44
C PHE A 93 0.05 16.92 -6.88
N ASP A 94 -0.10 16.43 -8.11
CA ASP A 94 -1.39 15.96 -8.62
C ASP A 94 -1.97 14.82 -7.76
N ARG A 95 -1.13 13.83 -7.44
CA ARG A 95 -1.51 12.70 -6.56
C ARG A 95 -1.81 13.16 -5.13
N ALA A 96 -1.04 14.11 -4.62
CA ALA A 96 -1.29 14.67 -3.29
C ALA A 96 -2.67 15.36 -3.23
N VAL A 97 -3.04 16.11 -4.27
CA VAL A 97 -4.35 16.77 -4.38
C VAL A 97 -5.47 15.75 -4.48
N GLU A 98 -5.31 14.69 -5.27
CA GLU A 98 -6.30 13.61 -5.36
C GLU A 98 -6.56 12.94 -4.00
N ILE A 99 -5.50 12.64 -3.25
CA ILE A 99 -5.62 12.02 -1.93
C ILE A 99 -6.29 12.96 -0.93
N LEU A 100 -5.89 14.24 -0.92
CA LEU A 100 -6.52 15.24 -0.06
C LEU A 100 -7.99 15.47 -0.45
N ALA A 101 -8.32 15.43 -1.73
CA ALA A 101 -9.70 15.56 -2.21
C ALA A 101 -10.56 14.34 -1.83
N ALA A 102 -10.00 13.13 -1.89
CA ALA A 102 -10.66 11.92 -1.39
C ALA A 102 -10.94 12.03 0.11
N GLY A 103 -9.94 12.46 0.91
CA GLY A 103 -10.09 12.65 2.35
C GLY A 103 -11.01 13.80 2.76
N LYS A 104 -11.14 14.84 1.93
CA LYS A 104 -11.98 16.01 2.23
C LYS A 104 -13.47 15.76 1.97
N GLN A 105 -13.81 14.83 1.08
CA GLN A 105 -15.20 14.35 0.91
C GLN A 105 -15.74 13.64 2.15
N VAL A 106 -14.87 13.17 3.04
CA VAL A 106 -15.23 12.51 4.31
C VAL A 106 -15.70 13.50 5.39
N ILE A 107 -15.42 14.80 5.22
CA ILE A 107 -15.65 15.84 6.25
C ILE A 107 -16.82 16.78 5.88
N SER A 108 -17.66 16.45 4.89
CA SER A 108 -18.86 17.23 4.52
C SER A 108 -20.15 16.46 4.76
#